data_AF-A0A956JW47-F1
#
_entry.id   AF-A0A956JW47-F1
#
_cell.length_a   1.000
_cell.length_b   1.000
_cell.length_c   1.000
_cell.angle_alpha   90.00
_cell.angle_beta   90.00
_cell.angle_gamma   90.00
#
_symmetry.space_group_name_H-M   'P 1'
#
loop_
_entity.id
_entity.type
_entity.pdbx_description
1 polymer ?
#
loop_
_entity_poly.entity_id
_entity_poly.type
_entity_poly.pdbx_seq_one_letter_code
_entity_poly.pdbx_strand_id
1 'polypeptide(L)'
;MPHSSHRTFSIVFSTGLVAGLAACAVDGQPEPTPEASPLRIAAHDDQQLAGTFDAGDLTVTFQAESPAPLVGVVWVMVGDATLSLSADAGRGEIAFDGNLSVLDDAEHAALAAFSRELDGYLGEVDDLAVMHDSVLVVAARYFAEAPVDAALTSVVRHVATVKGDVLGSTGNNGKTCIKTGQWVTATYDGDAGTTSETWNVGSSGGQQWNGNFDCMGRCGVGCGSYDWTLDCLEHDACSRRYYSSSGAADHNCGDEYLEAADDYAAFWTRCRS
;
A
#
# COMPACT_ATOMS: atom_id res chain seq x y z
N MET A 1 42.78 -39.03 -15.87
CA MET A 1 43.10 -38.26 -17.09
C MET A 1 42.50 -36.87 -16.95
N PRO A 2 43.30 -35.85 -16.60
CA PRO A 2 42.83 -34.46 -16.53
C PRO A 2 43.38 -33.65 -17.73
N HIS A 3 42.54 -32.88 -18.41
CA HIS A 3 43.01 -31.87 -19.36
C HIS A 3 42.90 -30.48 -18.73
N SER A 4 44.05 -30.02 -18.24
CA SER A 4 44.38 -28.63 -17.97
C SER A 4 44.52 -27.89 -19.31
N SER A 5 43.94 -26.69 -19.41
CA SER A 5 44.17 -25.77 -20.54
C SER A 5 44.79 -24.49 -20.00
N HIS A 6 46.11 -24.39 -20.21
CA HIS A 6 46.88 -23.16 -20.07
C HIS A 6 46.61 -22.25 -21.27
N ARG A 7 46.35 -20.96 -21.03
CA ARG A 7 46.49 -19.93 -22.07
C ARG A 7 47.62 -18.98 -21.72
N THR A 8 48.52 -18.88 -22.68
CA THR A 8 49.79 -18.17 -22.69
C THR A 8 49.58 -16.67 -22.87
N PHE A 9 50.30 -15.89 -22.06
CA PHE A 9 50.47 -14.44 -22.15
C PHE A 9 51.43 -14.09 -23.30
N SER A 10 51.06 -13.11 -24.13
CA SER A 10 52.01 -12.41 -25.01
C SER A 10 51.95 -10.92 -24.70
N ILE A 11 53.09 -10.37 -24.27
CA ILE A 11 53.32 -8.95 -23.98
C ILE A 11 53.93 -8.33 -25.24
N VAL A 12 53.29 -7.29 -25.77
CA VAL A 12 53.89 -6.40 -26.77
C VAL A 12 54.09 -5.04 -26.11
N PHE A 13 55.36 -4.63 -26.02
CA PHE A 13 55.74 -3.27 -25.62
C PHE A 13 55.64 -2.35 -26.84
N SER A 14 54.83 -1.29 -26.72
CA SER A 14 54.90 -0.12 -27.60
C SER A 14 55.25 1.10 -26.76
N THR A 15 56.43 1.65 -27.03
CA THR A 15 56.88 2.96 -26.61
C THR A 15 56.16 4.06 -27.39
N GLY A 16 55.71 5.10 -26.67
CA GLY A 16 55.57 6.43 -27.25
C GLY A 16 54.32 7.19 -26.84
N LEU A 17 54.49 8.15 -25.94
CA LEU A 17 54.22 9.58 -26.12
C LEU A 17 53.77 10.18 -24.77
N VAL A 18 54.65 10.97 -24.16
CA VAL A 18 54.34 11.79 -22.99
C VAL A 18 53.54 12.99 -23.47
N ALA A 19 52.24 12.98 -23.21
CA ALA A 19 51.38 14.16 -23.26
C ALA A 19 50.90 14.44 -21.84
N GLY A 20 51.26 15.60 -21.31
CA GLY A 20 50.82 16.05 -19.99
C GLY A 20 49.31 16.24 -19.97
N LEU A 21 48.62 15.38 -19.22
CA LEU A 21 47.25 15.61 -18.80
C LEU A 21 47.30 16.21 -17.39
N ALA A 22 46.79 17.42 -17.26
CA ALA A 22 46.44 17.98 -15.97
C ALA A 22 45.43 17.02 -15.32
N ALA A 23 45.86 16.34 -14.26
CA ALA A 23 44.97 15.58 -13.41
C ALA A 23 44.08 16.59 -12.68
N CYS A 24 42.83 16.73 -13.14
CA CYS A 24 41.78 17.19 -12.25
C CYS A 24 41.70 16.18 -11.12
N ALA A 25 42.15 16.56 -9.93
CA ALA A 25 41.77 15.86 -8.72
C ALA A 25 40.25 15.90 -8.66
N VAL A 26 39.60 14.77 -9.00
CA VAL A 26 38.23 14.53 -8.58
C VAL A 26 38.32 14.54 -7.06
N ASP A 27 37.77 15.59 -6.46
CA ASP A 27 37.51 15.62 -5.03
C ASP A 27 36.72 14.34 -4.73
N GLY A 28 37.36 13.43 -4.00
CA GLY A 28 36.72 12.25 -3.44
C GLY A 28 35.73 12.74 -2.39
N GLN A 29 34.56 13.21 -2.83
CA GLN A 29 33.39 13.28 -1.98
C GLN A 29 33.19 11.85 -1.45
N PRO A 30 33.23 11.64 -0.12
CA PRO A 30 32.90 10.34 0.44
C PRO A 30 31.52 9.96 -0.10
N GLU A 31 31.40 8.75 -0.63
CA GLU A 31 30.10 8.25 -1.05
C GLU A 31 29.13 8.41 0.14
N PRO A 32 27.93 8.97 -0.09
CA PRO A 32 26.97 9.14 0.98
C PRO A 32 26.76 7.78 1.64
N THR A 33 27.01 7.73 2.94
CA THR A 33 26.75 6.52 3.71
C THR A 33 25.26 6.23 3.58
N PRO A 34 24.84 5.01 3.20
CA PRO A 34 23.43 4.69 3.11
C PRO A 34 22.76 5.06 4.43
N GLU A 35 21.77 5.95 4.38
CA GLU A 35 20.99 6.26 5.57
C GLU A 35 20.36 4.95 6.05
N ALA A 36 20.48 4.68 7.35
CA ALA A 36 19.89 3.48 7.92
C ALA A 36 18.38 3.51 7.69
N SER A 37 17.79 2.37 7.30
CA SER A 37 16.34 2.31 7.10
C SER A 37 15.61 2.80 8.37
N PRO A 38 14.60 3.67 8.22
CA PRO A 38 13.79 4.15 9.34
C PRO A 38 12.96 3.04 9.99
N LEU A 39 12.73 1.90 9.31
CA LEU A 39 11.99 0.75 9.84
C LEU A 39 12.90 -0.15 10.69
N ARG A 40 12.49 -0.40 11.94
CA ARG A 40 13.21 -1.24 12.91
C ARG A 40 12.32 -2.39 13.36
N ILE A 41 12.66 -3.60 12.92
CA ILE A 41 11.95 -4.81 13.31
C ILE A 41 12.48 -5.32 14.65
N ALA A 42 11.59 -5.43 15.64
CA ALA A 42 11.91 -5.97 16.96
C ALA A 42 11.61 -7.48 17.05
N ALA A 43 10.56 -7.94 16.36
CA ALA A 43 10.19 -9.35 16.25
C ALA A 43 9.54 -9.61 14.88
N HIS A 44 9.87 -10.75 14.27
CA HIS A 44 9.21 -11.26 13.06
C HIS A 44 9.39 -12.78 13.03
N ASP A 45 8.30 -13.51 13.27
CA ASP A 45 8.23 -14.97 13.27
C ASP A 45 6.85 -15.43 12.77
N ASP A 46 6.58 -16.74 12.72
CA ASP A 46 5.32 -17.27 12.18
C ASP A 46 4.04 -16.86 12.94
N GLN A 47 4.17 -16.21 14.11
CA GLN A 47 3.05 -15.78 14.93
C GLN A 47 2.93 -14.26 15.10
N GLN A 48 4.00 -13.51 14.90
CA GLN A 48 3.98 -12.07 15.14
C GLN A 48 4.99 -11.29 14.30
N LEU A 49 4.67 -10.01 14.11
CA LEU A 49 5.55 -8.98 13.56
C LEU A 49 5.39 -7.70 14.38
N ALA A 50 6.48 -7.20 14.95
CA ALA A 50 6.48 -5.99 15.76
C ALA A 50 7.73 -5.15 15.54
N GLY A 51 7.60 -3.85 15.72
CA GLY A 51 8.70 -2.92 15.49
C GLY A 51 8.33 -1.46 15.65
N THR A 52 9.23 -0.61 15.18
CA THR A 52 9.04 0.84 15.12
C THR A 52 9.44 1.38 13.76
N PHE A 53 8.93 2.54 13.41
CA PHE A 53 9.31 3.30 12.23
C PHE A 53 9.48 4.76 12.62
N ASP A 54 10.67 5.31 12.34
CA ASP A 54 11.02 6.69 12.68
C ASP A 54 10.67 7.63 11.51
N ALA A 55 9.80 8.63 11.75
CA ALA A 55 9.34 9.60 10.75
C ALA A 55 9.58 11.04 11.24
N GLY A 56 10.84 11.48 11.19
CA GLY A 56 11.25 12.76 11.77
C GLY A 56 11.17 12.72 13.30
N ASP A 57 10.31 13.56 13.89
CA ASP A 57 10.10 13.63 15.34
C ASP A 57 9.02 12.65 15.85
N LEU A 58 8.31 11.97 14.94
CA LEU A 58 7.31 10.96 15.27
C LEU A 58 7.89 9.55 15.15
N THR A 59 7.40 8.66 16.00
CA THR A 59 7.66 7.22 15.91
C THR A 59 6.35 6.49 15.77
N VAL A 60 6.21 5.70 14.70
CA VAL A 60 5.14 4.72 14.56
C VAL A 60 5.57 3.44 15.25
N THR A 61 4.80 2.96 16.22
CA THR A 61 5.03 1.66 16.86
C THR A 61 3.95 0.69 16.40
N PHE A 62 4.32 -0.52 16.01
CA PHE A 62 3.36 -1.51 15.51
C PHE A 62 3.58 -2.89 16.11
N GLN A 63 2.48 -3.63 16.20
CA GLN A 63 2.46 -5.05 16.57
C GLN A 63 1.33 -5.73 15.81
N ALA A 64 1.65 -6.85 15.18
CA ALA A 64 0.75 -7.70 14.44
C ALA A 64 0.88 -9.13 14.97
N GLU A 65 -0.24 -9.82 15.17
CA GLU A 65 -0.27 -11.18 15.69
C GLU A 65 -1.24 -12.04 14.89
N SER A 66 -0.97 -13.35 14.85
CA SER A 66 -1.86 -14.39 14.32
C SER A 66 -2.36 -15.30 15.46
N PRO A 67 -3.35 -14.90 16.28
CA PRO A 67 -3.83 -15.73 17.40
C PRO A 67 -4.41 -17.09 16.96
N ALA A 68 -4.85 -17.19 15.71
CA ALA A 68 -5.28 -18.42 15.05
C ALA A 68 -4.94 -18.37 13.55
N PRO A 69 -4.94 -19.51 12.82
CA PRO A 69 -4.52 -19.54 11.41
C PRO A 69 -5.29 -18.62 10.46
N LEU A 70 -6.53 -18.25 10.81
CA LEU A 70 -7.41 -17.38 10.01
C LEU A 70 -7.76 -16.08 10.74
N VAL A 71 -7.08 -15.78 11.84
CA VAL A 71 -7.33 -14.60 12.66
C VAL A 71 -6.05 -13.81 12.80
N GLY A 72 -6.10 -12.53 12.43
CA GLY A 72 -5.00 -11.60 12.64
C GLY A 72 -5.47 -10.35 13.38
N VAL A 73 -4.59 -9.81 14.23
CA VAL A 73 -4.86 -8.58 14.99
C VAL A 73 -3.65 -7.68 14.91
N VAL A 74 -3.88 -6.39 14.72
CA VAL A 74 -2.86 -5.36 14.57
C VAL A 74 -3.16 -4.19 15.49
N TRP A 75 -2.10 -3.64 16.08
CA TRP A 75 -2.10 -2.36 16.77
C TRP A 75 -1.03 -1.47 16.15
N VAL A 76 -1.39 -0.23 15.85
CA VAL A 76 -0.50 0.83 15.36
C VAL A 76 -0.68 2.05 16.26
N MET A 77 0.42 2.59 16.75
CA MET A 77 0.45 3.80 17.56
C MET A 77 1.33 4.83 16.87
N VAL A 78 0.85 6.08 16.78
CA VAL A 78 1.60 7.21 16.24
C VAL A 78 1.18 8.45 17.02
N GLY A 79 2.14 9.18 17.60
CA GLY A 79 1.83 10.28 18.52
C GLY A 79 0.93 9.81 19.66
N ASP A 80 -0.24 10.44 19.81
CA ASP A 80 -1.25 10.07 20.80
C ASP A 80 -2.32 9.11 20.22
N ALA A 81 -2.32 8.87 18.91
CA ALA A 81 -3.27 8.01 18.24
C ALA A 81 -2.99 6.53 18.51
N THR A 82 -4.06 5.77 18.80
CA THR A 82 -4.02 4.31 18.93
C THR A 82 -5.03 3.70 17.97
N LEU A 83 -4.54 2.95 17.01
CA LEU A 83 -5.30 2.40 15.91
C LEU A 83 -5.20 0.87 15.95
N SER A 84 -6.28 0.18 15.62
CA SER A 84 -6.27 -1.28 15.59
C SER A 84 -7.12 -1.86 14.48
N LEU A 85 -6.72 -3.04 14.04
CA LEU A 85 -7.42 -3.80 13.03
C LEU A 85 -7.49 -5.26 13.47
N SER A 86 -8.65 -5.89 13.34
CA SER A 86 -8.79 -7.34 13.49
C SER A 86 -9.47 -7.96 12.29
N ALA A 87 -8.93 -9.05 11.77
CA ALA A 87 -9.52 -9.81 10.66
C ALA A 87 -9.76 -11.25 11.09
N ASP A 88 -10.96 -11.77 10.81
CA ASP A 88 -11.35 -13.17 10.98
C ASP A 88 -11.85 -13.70 9.63
N ALA A 89 -10.95 -14.32 8.87
CA ALA A 89 -11.26 -14.88 7.56
C ALA A 89 -12.21 -16.09 7.65
N GLY A 90 -12.29 -16.76 8.82
CA GLY A 90 -13.25 -17.84 9.05
C GLY A 90 -14.69 -17.33 9.15
N ARG A 91 -14.86 -16.09 9.64
CA ARG A 91 -16.16 -15.40 9.71
C ARG A 91 -16.41 -14.44 8.55
N GLY A 92 -15.40 -14.17 7.73
CA GLY A 92 -15.46 -13.13 6.70
C GLY A 92 -15.68 -11.76 7.33
N GLU A 93 -15.01 -11.47 8.44
CA GLU A 93 -15.15 -10.22 9.18
C GLU A 93 -13.81 -9.48 9.22
N ILE A 94 -13.85 -8.17 9.01
CA ILE A 94 -12.77 -7.26 9.36
C ILE A 94 -13.32 -6.10 10.17
N ALA A 95 -12.58 -5.69 11.19
CA ALA A 95 -12.92 -4.56 12.03
C ALA A 95 -11.73 -3.61 12.09
N PHE A 96 -12.01 -2.33 11.88
CA PHE A 96 -11.09 -1.22 12.06
C PHE A 96 -11.57 -0.44 13.27
N ASP A 97 -10.65 -0.02 14.13
CA ASP A 97 -10.96 0.82 15.27
C ASP A 97 -9.87 1.87 15.45
N GLY A 98 -10.21 3.11 15.16
CA GLY A 98 -9.32 4.24 15.40
C GLY A 98 -9.36 4.76 16.84
N ASN A 99 -10.15 4.15 17.72
CA ASN A 99 -10.29 4.51 19.14
C ASN A 99 -10.62 6.00 19.35
N LEU A 100 -11.39 6.59 18.45
CA LEU A 100 -11.72 8.02 18.42
C LEU A 100 -10.50 8.94 18.31
N SER A 101 -9.35 8.41 17.86
CA SER A 101 -8.16 9.20 17.56
C SER A 101 -8.48 10.18 16.43
N VAL A 102 -7.89 11.37 16.52
CA VAL A 102 -7.93 12.40 15.46
C VAL A 102 -6.49 12.56 15.01
N LEU A 103 -6.21 12.21 13.74
CA LEU A 103 -4.86 12.31 13.20
C LEU A 103 -4.60 13.74 12.74
N ASP A 104 -3.44 14.29 13.10
CA ASP A 104 -2.94 15.51 12.48
C ASP A 104 -2.18 15.22 11.16
N ASP A 105 -1.80 16.29 10.44
CA ASP A 105 -1.06 16.18 9.17
C ASP A 105 0.25 15.38 9.31
N ALA A 106 0.95 15.52 10.45
CA ALA A 106 2.25 14.90 10.67
C ALA A 106 2.09 13.40 10.98
N GLU A 107 1.13 13.04 11.81
CA GLU A 107 0.77 11.64 12.12
C GLU A 107 0.30 10.91 10.87
N HIS A 108 -0.56 11.55 10.07
CA HIS A 108 -1.02 11.00 8.79
C HIS A 108 0.15 10.81 7.80
N ALA A 109 1.04 11.80 7.65
CA ALA A 109 2.22 11.66 6.81
C ALA A 109 3.17 10.55 7.30
N ALA A 110 3.30 10.37 8.62
CA ALA A 110 4.10 9.31 9.22
C ALA A 110 3.53 7.92 8.91
N LEU A 111 2.20 7.74 9.00
CA LEU A 111 1.51 6.50 8.63
C LEU A 111 1.68 6.18 7.14
N ALA A 112 1.56 7.18 6.27
CA ALA A 112 1.79 7.01 4.83
C ALA A 112 3.24 6.64 4.51
N ALA A 113 4.22 7.20 5.21
CA ALA A 113 5.62 6.83 5.05
C ALA A 113 5.91 5.42 5.59
N PHE A 114 5.36 5.08 6.76
CA PHE A 114 5.44 3.74 7.35
C PHE A 114 4.90 2.69 6.40
N SER A 115 3.71 2.91 5.82
CA SER A 115 3.09 1.98 4.89
C SER A 115 3.96 1.69 3.66
N ARG A 116 4.62 2.70 3.08
CA ARG A 116 5.52 2.52 1.93
C ARG A 116 6.78 1.73 2.27
N GLU A 117 7.34 1.96 3.45
CA GLU A 117 8.55 1.26 3.91
C GLU A 117 8.24 -0.18 4.31
N LEU A 118 7.07 -0.41 4.91
CA LEU A 118 6.59 -1.75 5.21
C LEU A 118 6.42 -2.58 3.93
N ASP A 119 5.88 -1.99 2.85
CA ASP A 119 5.77 -2.64 1.55
C ASP A 119 7.15 -3.06 1.00
N GLY A 120 8.18 -2.23 1.19
CA GLY A 120 9.56 -2.57 0.83
C GLY A 120 10.15 -3.72 1.65
N TYR A 121 9.74 -3.86 2.90
CA TYR A 121 10.23 -4.90 3.81
C TYR A 121 9.56 -6.26 3.61
N LEU A 122 8.23 -6.27 3.58
CA LEU A 122 7.43 -7.50 3.45
C LEU A 122 7.31 -7.97 2.00
N GLY A 123 7.58 -7.09 1.03
CA GLY A 123 7.32 -7.35 -0.37
C GLY A 123 5.82 -7.28 -0.68
N GLU A 124 5.42 -7.86 -1.81
CA GLU A 124 4.02 -7.84 -2.19
C GLU A 124 3.20 -8.74 -1.27
N VAL A 125 2.01 -8.26 -0.87
CA VAL A 125 1.03 -9.06 -0.11
C VAL A 125 0.69 -10.36 -0.82
N ASP A 126 0.94 -10.38 -2.14
CA ASP A 126 0.73 -11.55 -2.95
C ASP A 126 1.54 -12.78 -2.54
N ASP A 127 2.70 -12.57 -1.92
CA ASP A 127 3.61 -13.61 -1.46
C ASP A 127 3.50 -13.88 0.05
N LEU A 128 2.67 -13.14 0.78
CA LEU A 128 2.55 -13.28 2.23
C LEU A 128 1.76 -14.53 2.60
N ALA A 129 2.47 -15.50 3.14
CA ALA A 129 1.91 -16.77 3.60
C ALA A 129 1.29 -16.68 5.00
N VAL A 130 1.59 -15.62 5.76
CA VAL A 130 1.23 -15.51 7.17
C VAL A 130 0.21 -14.38 7.40
N MET A 131 -0.80 -14.69 8.22
CA MET A 131 -1.96 -13.82 8.45
C MET A 131 -1.55 -12.45 9.00
N HIS A 132 -0.68 -12.38 10.01
CA HIS A 132 -0.30 -11.11 10.63
C HIS A 132 0.43 -10.16 9.67
N ASP A 133 1.27 -10.67 8.76
CA ASP A 133 1.93 -9.82 7.76
C ASP A 133 0.90 -9.16 6.84
N SER A 134 -0.03 -9.96 6.32
CA SER A 134 -1.09 -9.47 5.44
C SER A 134 -1.96 -8.45 6.16
N VAL A 135 -2.36 -8.74 7.40
CA VAL A 135 -3.20 -7.84 8.20
C VAL A 135 -2.46 -6.54 8.56
N LEU A 136 -1.15 -6.60 8.80
CA LEU A 136 -0.36 -5.39 9.09
C LEU A 136 -0.25 -4.48 7.87
N VAL A 137 0.03 -5.03 6.69
CA VAL A 137 0.02 -4.23 5.45
C VAL A 137 -1.37 -3.63 5.24
N VAL A 138 -2.42 -4.43 5.45
CA VAL A 138 -3.82 -3.98 5.38
C VAL A 138 -4.03 -2.78 6.33
N ALA A 139 -3.70 -2.92 7.61
CA ALA A 139 -3.85 -1.85 8.58
C ALA A 139 -3.06 -0.59 8.21
N ALA A 140 -1.80 -0.76 7.78
CA ALA A 140 -0.91 0.36 7.46
C ALA A 140 -1.46 1.24 6.34
N ARG A 141 -1.94 0.65 5.22
CA ARG A 141 -2.47 1.48 4.12
C ARG A 141 -3.85 2.06 4.44
N TYR A 142 -4.71 1.33 5.17
CA TYR A 142 -6.01 1.87 5.61
C TYR A 142 -5.81 3.12 6.46
N PHE A 143 -4.96 3.05 7.50
CA PHE A 143 -4.71 4.20 8.36
C PHE A 143 -3.90 5.32 7.69
N ALA A 144 -3.11 5.01 6.65
CA ALA A 144 -2.41 5.99 5.83
C ALA A 144 -3.33 6.78 4.87
N GLU A 145 -4.57 6.36 4.71
CA GLU A 145 -5.60 7.08 3.93
C GLU A 145 -6.71 7.65 4.83
N ALA A 146 -6.56 7.51 6.15
CA ALA A 146 -7.56 7.99 7.10
C ALA A 146 -7.65 9.53 7.08
N PRO A 147 -8.85 10.11 7.30
CA PRO A 147 -8.99 11.57 7.33
C PRO A 147 -8.14 12.24 8.40
N VAL A 148 -7.52 13.35 8.02
CA VAL A 148 -6.91 14.31 8.95
C VAL A 148 -8.02 15.11 9.64
N ASP A 149 -7.81 15.48 10.90
CA ASP A 149 -8.71 16.31 11.72
C ASP A 149 -10.13 15.73 11.93
N ALA A 150 -10.34 14.44 11.63
CA ALA A 150 -11.59 13.73 11.90
C ALA A 150 -11.39 12.56 12.86
N ALA A 151 -12.39 12.33 13.73
CA ALA A 151 -12.35 11.23 14.68
C ALA A 151 -12.55 9.88 13.97
N LEU A 152 -11.58 8.97 14.13
CA LEU A 152 -11.63 7.63 13.57
C LEU A 152 -12.44 6.71 14.49
N THR A 153 -13.63 6.33 14.02
CA THR A 153 -14.56 5.47 14.77
C THR A 153 -14.33 3.99 14.50
N SER A 154 -15.01 3.12 15.26
CA SER A 154 -15.00 1.68 15.01
C SER A 154 -15.95 1.32 13.86
N VAL A 155 -15.45 0.52 12.94
CA VAL A 155 -16.16 0.06 11.75
C VAL A 155 -15.94 -1.44 11.60
N VAL A 156 -17.03 -2.21 11.56
CA VAL A 156 -17.00 -3.64 11.21
C VAL A 156 -17.55 -3.82 9.80
N ARG A 157 -16.87 -4.66 9.02
CA ARG A 157 -17.26 -5.04 7.66
C ARG A 157 -17.36 -6.55 7.58
N HIS A 158 -18.42 -7.00 6.93
CA HIS A 158 -18.59 -8.39 6.56
C HIS A 158 -18.15 -8.53 5.11
N VAL A 159 -16.98 -9.15 4.89
CA VAL A 159 -16.47 -9.52 3.58
C VAL A 159 -17.32 -10.68 3.07
N ALA A 160 -18.44 -10.36 2.43
CA ALA A 160 -19.29 -11.36 1.82
C ALA A 160 -18.55 -12.01 0.64
N THR A 161 -18.68 -13.33 0.51
CA THR A 161 -18.19 -14.06 -0.66
C THR A 161 -18.79 -13.48 -1.94
N VAL A 162 -17.93 -13.17 -2.91
CA VAL A 162 -18.21 -12.80 -4.31
C VAL A 162 -19.56 -13.35 -4.78
N LYS A 163 -20.59 -12.51 -4.85
CA LYS A 163 -21.78 -12.80 -5.63
C LYS A 163 -21.56 -12.19 -7.01
N GLY A 164 -21.46 -13.06 -8.02
CA GLY A 164 -20.91 -12.70 -9.33
C GLY A 164 -21.49 -11.47 -10.04
N ASP A 165 -20.66 -10.93 -10.93
CA ASP A 165 -20.93 -10.09 -12.10
C ASP A 165 -22.01 -8.99 -12.00
N VAL A 166 -22.18 -8.33 -10.86
CA VAL A 166 -22.93 -7.06 -10.82
C VAL A 166 -21.95 -5.90 -10.98
N LEU A 167 -21.77 -5.43 -12.22
CA LEU A 167 -20.97 -4.24 -12.52
C LEU A 167 -21.87 -2.99 -12.45
N GLY A 168 -21.50 -2.00 -11.63
CA GLY A 168 -22.04 -0.64 -11.64
C GLY A 168 -23.20 -0.36 -10.68
N SER A 169 -22.96 -0.40 -9.37
CA SER A 169 -23.94 -0.05 -8.34
C SER A 169 -23.26 0.80 -7.26
N THR A 170 -23.90 1.92 -6.88
CA THR A 170 -23.51 2.85 -5.81
C THR A 170 -23.71 2.25 -4.40
N GLY A 171 -23.28 1.01 -4.21
CA GLY A 171 -23.52 0.29 -2.98
C GLY A 171 -22.64 -0.94 -2.94
N ASN A 172 -22.09 -1.25 -1.75
CA ASN A 172 -21.23 -2.40 -1.49
C ASN A 172 -21.71 -3.66 -2.23
N ASN A 173 -21.01 -3.99 -3.31
CA ASN A 173 -21.29 -5.13 -4.17
C ASN A 173 -20.57 -6.40 -3.66
N GLY A 174 -19.83 -6.27 -2.56
CA GLY A 174 -18.73 -7.14 -2.19
C GLY A 174 -17.63 -7.17 -3.26
N LYS A 175 -16.63 -8.02 -3.05
CA LYS A 175 -15.47 -8.07 -3.95
C LYS A 175 -15.81 -8.48 -5.37
N THR A 176 -15.81 -7.49 -6.27
CA THR A 176 -16.02 -7.67 -7.71
C THR A 176 -14.70 -7.53 -8.45
N CYS A 177 -14.14 -8.66 -8.85
CA CYS A 177 -12.87 -8.71 -9.56
C CYS A 177 -12.97 -8.19 -10.99
N ILE A 178 -12.09 -7.27 -11.35
CA ILE A 178 -11.89 -6.77 -12.72
C ILE A 178 -10.46 -7.04 -13.18
N LYS A 179 -10.10 -6.75 -14.43
CA LYS A 179 -8.77 -7.07 -14.98
C LYS A 179 -8.15 -5.89 -15.70
N THR A 180 -6.83 -5.71 -15.58
CA THR A 180 -6.08 -4.73 -16.37
C THR A 180 -6.38 -4.85 -17.87
N GLY A 181 -6.59 -3.72 -18.54
CA GLY A 181 -6.95 -3.66 -19.96
C GLY A 181 -8.44 -3.83 -20.25
N GLN A 182 -9.26 -4.22 -19.25
CA GLN A 182 -10.71 -4.28 -19.36
C GLN A 182 -11.30 -2.85 -19.34
N TRP A 183 -12.34 -2.60 -20.13
CA TRP A 183 -13.14 -1.39 -19.99
C TRP A 183 -14.27 -1.65 -19.00
N VAL A 184 -14.31 -0.87 -17.92
CA VAL A 184 -15.28 -1.00 -16.83
C VAL A 184 -15.89 0.38 -16.56
N THR A 185 -17.17 0.43 -16.26
CA THR A 185 -17.84 1.66 -15.83
C THR A 185 -17.81 1.73 -14.32
N ALA A 186 -17.09 2.71 -13.79
CA ALA A 186 -17.13 3.10 -12.40
C ALA A 186 -18.40 3.92 -12.15
N THR A 187 -19.16 3.60 -11.12
CA THR A 187 -20.30 4.40 -10.65
C THR A 187 -20.09 4.77 -9.19
N TYR A 188 -20.12 6.06 -8.89
CA TYR A 188 -19.85 6.60 -7.56
C TYR A 188 -20.74 7.83 -7.33
N ASP A 189 -21.03 8.16 -6.09
CA ASP A 189 -21.69 9.40 -5.71
C ASP A 189 -20.69 10.43 -5.14
N GLY A 190 -21.24 11.50 -4.59
CA GLY A 190 -20.53 12.73 -4.25
C GLY A 190 -21.48 13.91 -4.33
N ASP A 191 -21.00 15.12 -4.02
CA ASP A 191 -21.88 16.29 -3.83
C ASP A 191 -22.70 16.67 -5.07
N ALA A 192 -22.24 16.32 -6.27
CA ALA A 192 -22.97 16.56 -7.51
C ALA A 192 -24.00 15.47 -7.85
N GLY A 193 -24.15 14.45 -6.99
CA GLY A 193 -24.93 13.25 -7.21
C GLY A 193 -24.15 12.14 -7.92
N THR A 194 -24.86 11.05 -8.24
CA THR A 194 -24.28 9.87 -8.90
C THR A 194 -23.64 10.21 -10.24
N THR A 195 -22.39 9.82 -10.39
CA THR A 195 -21.57 9.95 -11.60
C THR A 195 -21.19 8.56 -12.10
N SER A 196 -21.16 8.38 -13.43
CA SER A 196 -20.64 7.16 -14.05
C SER A 196 -19.64 7.51 -15.13
N GLU A 197 -18.46 6.90 -15.07
CA GLU A 197 -17.37 7.13 -16.02
C GLU A 197 -16.74 5.79 -16.42
N THR A 198 -16.44 5.60 -17.72
CA THR A 198 -15.83 4.37 -18.20
C THR A 198 -14.32 4.50 -18.25
N TRP A 199 -13.64 3.58 -17.58
CA TRP A 199 -12.19 3.54 -17.45
C TRP A 199 -11.63 2.27 -18.09
N ASN A 200 -10.43 2.39 -18.65
CA ASN A 200 -9.60 1.23 -18.93
C ASN A 200 -8.85 0.88 -17.64
N VAL A 201 -9.10 -0.30 -17.09
CA VAL A 201 -8.50 -0.74 -15.83
C VAL A 201 -6.98 -0.78 -15.95
N GLY A 202 -6.30 -0.14 -15.00
CA GLY A 202 -4.85 0.04 -14.99
C GLY A 202 -4.31 1.08 -15.96
N SER A 203 -5.20 1.89 -16.57
CA SER A 203 -4.76 3.08 -17.28
C SER A 203 -4.33 4.18 -16.31
N SER A 204 -3.56 5.13 -16.83
CA SER A 204 -3.21 6.33 -16.09
C SER A 204 -4.34 7.33 -16.07
N GLY A 205 -4.78 7.66 -14.86
CA GLY A 205 -5.64 8.77 -14.57
C GLY A 205 -4.91 10.12 -14.56
N GLY A 206 -3.58 10.11 -14.68
CA GLY A 206 -2.71 11.27 -14.53
C GLY A 206 -2.35 11.56 -13.07
N GLN A 207 -1.31 12.36 -12.85
CA GLN A 207 -0.96 12.87 -11.53
C GLN A 207 -1.87 14.04 -11.15
N GLN A 208 -2.61 13.91 -10.05
CA GLN A 208 -3.38 15.02 -9.48
C GLN A 208 -3.15 15.13 -7.97
N TRP A 209 -2.65 16.30 -7.57
CA TRP A 209 -2.68 16.91 -6.24
C TRP A 209 -2.37 16.04 -5.00
N ASN A 210 -1.69 14.90 -5.15
CA ASN A 210 -1.10 13.98 -4.15
C ASN A 210 -1.46 12.50 -4.41
N GLY A 211 -2.38 12.22 -5.36
CA GLY A 211 -2.74 10.87 -5.80
C GLY A 211 -1.97 10.42 -7.04
N ASN A 212 -1.53 9.16 -7.04
CA ASN A 212 -1.03 8.49 -8.23
C ASN A 212 -2.14 7.61 -8.82
N PHE A 213 -2.87 8.13 -9.79
CA PHE A 213 -3.92 7.39 -10.50
C PHE A 213 -3.36 6.60 -11.70
N ASP A 214 -2.06 6.29 -11.75
CA ASP A 214 -1.43 5.61 -12.89
C ASP A 214 -1.88 4.14 -13.10
N CYS A 215 -2.87 3.69 -12.34
CA CYS A 215 -3.25 2.30 -12.12
C CYS A 215 -4.72 2.20 -11.67
N MET A 216 -5.62 2.89 -12.37
CA MET A 216 -7.05 2.95 -12.05
C MET A 216 -7.68 1.58 -11.78
N GLY A 217 -8.23 1.41 -10.58
CA GLY A 217 -8.90 0.20 -10.12
C GLY A 217 -8.03 -0.79 -9.39
N ARG A 218 -6.78 -0.44 -9.08
CA ARG A 218 -5.91 -1.26 -8.25
C ARG A 218 -6.08 -0.85 -6.80
N CYS A 219 -6.42 -1.80 -5.93
CA CYS A 219 -6.62 -1.47 -4.53
C CYS A 219 -5.33 -1.05 -3.80
N GLY A 220 -5.49 -0.12 -2.85
CA GLY A 220 -4.46 0.39 -1.95
C GLY A 220 -3.72 1.63 -2.47
N VAL A 221 -3.06 2.36 -1.56
CA VAL A 221 -2.32 3.59 -1.85
C VAL A 221 -1.49 3.51 -3.13
N GLY A 222 -1.75 4.44 -4.05
CA GLY A 222 -1.05 4.57 -5.32
C GLY A 222 -1.28 3.36 -6.22
N CYS A 223 -0.20 2.77 -6.73
CA CYS A 223 -0.31 1.60 -7.60
C CYS A 223 -0.07 0.28 -6.89
N GLY A 224 -0.24 0.22 -5.56
CA GLY A 224 -0.02 -0.88 -4.61
C GLY A 224 0.42 -2.25 -5.13
N SER A 225 -0.09 -3.33 -4.54
CA SER A 225 0.19 -4.70 -4.98
C SER A 225 -1.06 -5.57 -5.10
N TYR A 226 -2.25 -5.02 -4.81
CA TYR A 226 -3.46 -5.81 -4.68
C TYR A 226 -4.15 -6.08 -6.01
N ASP A 227 -5.22 -6.86 -5.85
CA ASP A 227 -6.21 -7.16 -6.87
C ASP A 227 -6.78 -5.89 -7.51
N TRP A 228 -7.24 -6.09 -8.75
CA TRP A 228 -8.06 -5.12 -9.43
C TRP A 228 -9.52 -5.39 -9.10
N THR A 229 -10.21 -4.42 -8.51
CA THR A 229 -11.61 -4.57 -8.14
C THR A 229 -12.46 -3.38 -8.56
N LEU A 230 -13.77 -3.61 -8.67
CA LEU A 230 -14.72 -2.57 -9.06
C LEU A 230 -14.74 -1.43 -8.04
N ASP A 231 -14.86 -1.75 -6.74
CA ASP A 231 -15.01 -0.73 -5.70
C ASP A 231 -13.74 0.13 -5.61
N CYS A 232 -12.56 -0.45 -5.81
CA CYS A 232 -11.31 0.31 -5.93
C CYS A 232 -11.26 1.20 -7.20
N LEU A 233 -11.87 0.76 -8.31
CA LEU A 233 -11.98 1.60 -9.52
C LEU A 233 -12.94 2.76 -9.32
N GLU A 234 -14.04 2.54 -8.60
CA GLU A 234 -15.03 3.54 -8.24
C GLU A 234 -14.43 4.59 -7.31
N HIS A 235 -13.72 4.16 -6.27
CA HIS A 235 -12.97 5.04 -5.38
C HIS A 235 -11.90 5.86 -6.13
N ASP A 236 -11.08 5.23 -6.99
CA ASP A 236 -10.07 5.95 -7.77
C ASP A 236 -10.69 7.00 -8.69
N ALA A 237 -11.80 6.65 -9.36
CA ALA A 237 -12.50 7.55 -10.27
C ALA A 237 -13.14 8.72 -9.53
N CYS A 238 -13.77 8.46 -8.38
CA CYS A 238 -14.32 9.49 -7.50
C CYS A 238 -13.21 10.42 -7.01
N SER A 239 -12.15 9.86 -6.43
CA SER A 239 -11.04 10.60 -5.84
C SER A 239 -10.34 11.47 -6.86
N ARG A 240 -10.14 10.96 -8.08
CA ARG A 240 -9.61 11.76 -9.20
C ARG A 240 -10.52 12.92 -9.55
N ARG A 241 -11.84 12.70 -9.61
CA ARG A 241 -12.81 13.71 -10.04
C ARG A 241 -12.96 14.84 -9.02
N TYR A 242 -13.06 14.49 -7.75
CA TYR A 242 -13.35 15.44 -6.67
C TYR A 242 -12.11 15.90 -5.91
N TYR A 243 -10.92 15.41 -6.27
CA TYR A 243 -9.67 15.67 -5.54
C TYR A 243 -9.79 15.22 -4.07
N SER A 244 -10.44 14.08 -3.84
CA SER A 244 -10.58 13.52 -2.50
C SER A 244 -9.20 13.20 -1.93
N SER A 245 -9.04 13.49 -0.64
CA SER A 245 -7.79 13.26 0.10
C SER A 245 -8.02 12.89 1.56
N SER A 246 -9.28 12.75 1.98
CA SER A 246 -9.67 12.53 3.39
C SER A 246 -10.23 11.13 3.64
N GLY A 247 -10.02 10.18 2.73
CA GLY A 247 -10.53 8.80 2.84
C GLY A 247 -11.97 8.75 3.30
N ALA A 248 -12.26 7.98 4.36
CA ALA A 248 -13.61 7.75 4.87
C ALA A 248 -14.42 8.99 5.31
N ALA A 249 -13.77 10.13 5.62
CA ALA A 249 -14.51 11.35 5.96
C ALA A 249 -14.57 12.37 4.81
N ASP A 250 -14.06 12.02 3.63
CA ASP A 250 -14.30 12.83 2.45
C ASP A 250 -15.81 12.84 2.15
N HIS A 251 -16.37 14.03 2.00
CA HIS A 251 -17.81 14.18 1.78
C HIS A 251 -18.25 13.77 0.37
N ASN A 252 -17.31 13.71 -0.59
CA ASN A 252 -17.60 13.26 -1.93
C ASN A 252 -17.32 11.78 -2.13
N CYS A 253 -16.22 11.27 -1.58
CA CYS A 253 -15.72 9.92 -1.91
C CYS A 253 -15.48 9.03 -0.69
N GLY A 254 -15.94 9.44 0.49
CA GLY A 254 -15.68 8.72 1.73
C GLY A 254 -16.46 7.43 1.85
N ASP A 255 -17.63 7.35 1.23
CA ASP A 255 -18.38 6.11 1.08
C ASP A 255 -17.71 5.16 0.08
N GLU A 256 -17.25 5.61 -1.09
CA GLU A 256 -16.47 4.74 -2.00
C GLU A 256 -15.18 4.24 -1.34
N TYR A 257 -14.51 5.08 -0.54
CA TYR A 257 -13.37 4.63 0.25
C TYR A 257 -13.75 3.49 1.20
N LEU A 258 -14.89 3.62 1.88
CA LEU A 258 -15.37 2.62 2.82
C LEU A 258 -15.88 1.34 2.16
N GLU A 259 -16.31 1.43 0.90
CA GLU A 259 -16.65 0.30 0.05
C GLU A 259 -15.37 -0.39 -0.43
N ALA A 260 -14.44 0.33 -1.05
CA ALA A 260 -13.14 -0.21 -1.47
C ALA A 260 -12.30 -0.82 -0.33
N ALA A 261 -12.52 -0.38 0.91
CA ALA A 261 -11.83 -0.91 2.08
C ALA A 261 -12.08 -2.41 2.31
N ASP A 262 -13.26 -2.95 1.98
CA ASP A 262 -13.50 -4.39 2.15
C ASP A 262 -12.85 -5.24 1.05
N ASP A 263 -12.73 -4.72 -0.17
CA ASP A 263 -11.99 -5.32 -1.29
C ASP A 263 -10.49 -5.42 -1.02
N TYR A 264 -9.96 -4.35 -0.45
CA TYR A 264 -8.60 -4.25 0.08
C TYR A 264 -8.36 -5.22 1.24
N ALA A 265 -9.31 -5.30 2.17
CA ALA A 265 -9.26 -6.17 3.34
C ALA A 265 -9.45 -7.66 3.01
N ALA A 266 -10.10 -7.97 1.90
CA ALA A 266 -10.39 -9.33 1.44
C ALA A 266 -9.18 -10.02 0.79
N PHE A 267 -7.98 -9.85 1.38
CA PHE A 267 -6.72 -10.42 0.86
C PHE A 267 -6.74 -11.95 0.80
N TRP A 268 -7.63 -12.61 1.56
CA TRP A 268 -7.84 -14.06 1.53
C TRP A 268 -8.74 -14.54 0.38
N THR A 269 -9.47 -13.65 -0.30
CA THR A 269 -10.24 -13.95 -1.52
C THR A 269 -9.68 -13.14 -2.68
N ARG A 270 -8.68 -13.69 -3.38
CA ARG A 270 -7.99 -12.96 -4.45
C ARG A 270 -8.68 -13.01 -5.80
N CYS A 271 -8.52 -11.93 -6.56
CA CYS A 271 -8.89 -11.81 -7.95
C CYS A 271 -7.79 -12.37 -8.83
N ARG A 272 -7.89 -13.65 -9.18
CA ARG A 272 -6.94 -14.26 -10.12
C ARG A 272 -7.05 -13.59 -11.49
N SER A 273 -5.98 -12.88 -11.89
CA SER A 273 -5.81 -12.31 -13.24
C SER A 273 -5.83 -13.38 -14.32
#